data_AF-W1XCU8-F1
#
_entry.id   AF-W1XCU8-F1
#
_cell.length_a   1.000
_cell.length_b   1.000
_cell.length_c   1.000
_cell.angle_alpha   90.00
_cell.angle_beta   90.00
_cell.angle_gamma   90.00
#
_symmetry.space_group_name_H-M   'P 1'
#
loop_
_entity.id
_entity.type
_entity.pdbx_description
1 polymer ?
#
loop_
_entity_poly.entity_id
_entity_poly.type
_entity_poly.pdbx_seq_one_letter_code
_entity_poly.pdbx_strand_id
1 'polypeptide(L)'
;YVAEGTYFDQATRQTTMEPFQSFGYIDALGRVVIVSSTQIVFHVRRHIARALGIPATKVRVIKPRIGGGFGSKQTACTEIMTAF
;
A
#
# COMPACT_ATOMS: atom_id res chain seq x y z
N TYR A 1 28.11 22.35 29.91
CA TYR A 1 28.86 22.28 28.64
C TYR A 1 27.85 22.09 27.53
N VAL A 2 28.01 22.77 26.39
CA VAL A 2 27.18 22.60 25.20
C VAL A 2 28.07 21.99 24.12
N ALA A 3 27.64 20.89 23.52
CA ALA A 3 28.32 20.23 22.42
C ALA A 3 27.53 20.44 21.13
N GLU A 4 28.22 20.71 20.03
CA GLU A 4 27.65 20.91 18.70
C GLU A 4 28.45 20.10 17.67
N GLY A 5 27.76 19.55 16.67
CA GLY A 5 28.37 18.75 15.61
C GLY A 5 27.38 18.45 14.47
N THR A 6 27.93 18.16 13.29
CA THR A 6 27.17 17.79 12.09
C THR A 6 27.31 16.30 11.83
N TYR A 7 26.18 15.64 11.56
CA TYR A 7 26.10 14.20 11.34
C TYR A 7 25.31 13.89 10.08
N PHE A 8 25.60 12.73 9.48
CA PHE A 8 24.92 12.23 8.29
C PHE A 8 24.60 10.75 8.49
N ASP A 9 23.44 10.33 7.98
CA ASP A 9 23.03 8.94 7.89
C ASP A 9 23.14 8.42 6.45
N GLN A 10 23.01 7.11 6.29
CA GLN A 10 22.99 6.45 4.99
C GLN A 10 21.56 6.12 4.58
N ALA A 11 21.29 6.09 3.28
CA ALA A 11 20.03 5.58 2.77
C ALA A 11 19.86 4.10 3.17
N THR A 12 18.81 3.81 3.94
CA THR A 12 18.47 2.45 4.36
C THR A 12 17.34 1.88 3.50
N ARG A 13 17.22 0.54 3.46
CA ARG A 13 16.11 -0.16 2.82
C ARG A 13 15.50 -1.15 3.79
N GLN A 14 14.19 -1.30 3.71
CA GLN A 14 13.40 -2.09 4.65
C GLN A 14 13.60 -3.61 4.50
N THR A 15 14.09 -4.07 3.35
CA THR A 15 14.47 -5.47 3.08
C THR A 15 13.45 -6.49 3.60
N THR A 16 12.17 -6.29 3.31
CA THR A 16 11.10 -7.22 3.67
C THR A 16 11.31 -8.55 2.96
N MET A 17 11.08 -9.68 3.65
CA MET A 17 11.19 -11.01 3.04
C MET A 17 10.16 -11.22 1.93
N GLU A 18 8.97 -10.63 2.09
CA GLU A 18 7.93 -10.61 1.04
C GLU A 18 8.03 -9.34 0.17
N PRO A 19 8.05 -9.48 -1.17
CA PRO A 19 7.96 -8.35 -2.10
C PRO A 19 6.66 -7.54 -2.00
N PHE A 20 6.59 -6.42 -2.73
CA PHE A 20 5.33 -5.72 -2.97
C PHE A 20 4.51 -6.50 -4.01
N GLN A 21 3.33 -6.97 -3.63
CA GLN A 21 2.42 -7.64 -4.54
C GLN A 21 0.96 -7.33 -4.22
N SER A 22 0.14 -7.32 -5.27
CA SER A 22 -1.31 -7.22 -5.21
C SER A 22 -1.95 -8.02 -6.34
N PHE A 23 -3.17 -8.50 -6.10
CA PHE A 23 -4.05 -9.04 -7.13
C PHE A 23 -5.46 -8.53 -6.93
N GLY A 24 -6.26 -8.56 -7.99
CA GLY A 24 -7.59 -7.96 -8.01
C GLY A 24 -8.63 -8.84 -8.68
N TYR A 25 -9.88 -8.63 -8.32
CA TYR A 25 -11.04 -9.25 -8.95
C TYR A 25 -12.30 -8.40 -8.72
N ILE A 26 -13.33 -8.63 -9.55
CA ILE A 26 -14.66 -8.08 -9.31
C ILE A 26 -15.48 -9.10 -8.53
N ASP A 27 -16.05 -8.70 -7.39
CA ASP A 27 -16.91 -9.60 -6.61
C ASP A 27 -18.35 -9.64 -7.12
N ALA A 28 -19.16 -10.54 -6.55
CA ALA A 28 -20.57 -10.70 -6.93
C ALA A 28 -21.44 -9.45 -6.71
N LEU A 29 -20.97 -8.45 -5.97
CA LEU A 29 -21.66 -7.16 -5.75
C LEU A 29 -21.15 -6.07 -6.71
N GLY A 30 -20.29 -6.43 -7.67
CA GLY A 30 -19.70 -5.51 -8.63
C GLY A 30 -18.73 -4.52 -8.00
N ARG A 31 -18.00 -4.94 -6.94
CA ARG A 31 -16.94 -4.12 -6.32
C ARG A 31 -15.58 -4.53 -6.87
N VAL A 32 -14.70 -3.54 -7.08
CA VAL A 32 -13.28 -3.77 -7.32
C VAL A 32 -12.64 -4.20 -6.01
N VAL A 33 -12.24 -5.46 -5.92
CA VAL A 33 -11.56 -6.01 -4.76
C VAL A 33 -10.08 -6.14 -5.03
N ILE A 34 -9.25 -5.48 -4.23
CA ILE A 34 -7.79 -5.59 -4.27
C ILE A 34 -7.32 -6.29 -3.00
N VAL A 35 -6.60 -7.40 -3.16
CA VAL A 35 -5.84 -8.03 -2.08
C VAL A 35 -4.40 -7.58 -2.24
N SER A 36 -3.86 -6.89 -1.24
CA SER A 36 -2.53 -6.29 -1.33
C SER A 36 -1.72 -6.50 -0.07
N SER A 37 -0.42 -6.71 -0.28
CA SER A 37 0.58 -6.56 0.74
C SER A 37 0.82 -5.06 1.06
N THR A 38 -0.03 -4.47 1.90
CA THR A 38 -0.05 -3.03 2.21
C THR A 38 -0.16 -2.72 3.71
N GLN A 39 0.34 -1.56 4.15
CA GLN A 39 0.13 -1.02 5.50
C GLN A 39 -0.96 0.08 5.54
N ILE A 40 -1.53 0.46 4.38
CA ILE A 40 -2.40 1.63 4.24
C ILE A 40 -3.72 1.33 3.52
N VAL A 41 -4.42 0.26 3.94
CA VAL A 41 -5.67 -0.25 3.32
C VAL A 41 -6.70 0.84 2.99
N PHE A 42 -6.93 1.79 3.90
CA PHE A 42 -7.91 2.86 3.69
C PHE A 42 -7.45 3.92 2.68
N HIS A 43 -6.15 4.25 2.67
CA HIS A 43 -5.59 5.18 1.68
C HIS A 43 -5.59 4.54 0.30
N VAL A 44 -5.20 3.27 0.18
CA VAL A 44 -5.29 2.51 -1.08
C VAL A 44 -6.72 2.52 -1.61
N ARG A 45 -7.73 2.25 -0.76
CA ARG A 45 -9.14 2.30 -1.16
C ARG A 45 -9.52 3.67 -1.71
N ARG A 46 -9.08 4.75 -1.04
CA ARG A 46 -9.32 6.13 -1.49
C ARG A 46 -8.62 6.44 -2.82
N HIS A 47 -7.38 6.00 -3.00
CA HIS A 47 -6.61 6.23 -4.23
C HIS A 47 -7.23 5.52 -5.42
N ILE A 48 -7.60 4.25 -5.28
CA ILE A 48 -8.29 3.49 -6.34
C ILE A 48 -9.62 4.13 -6.70
N ALA A 49 -10.46 4.46 -5.70
CA ALA A 49 -11.76 5.08 -5.95
C ALA A 49 -11.62 6.39 -6.75
N ARG A 50 -10.64 7.23 -6.38
CA ARG A 50 -10.34 8.47 -7.12
C ARG A 50 -9.80 8.19 -8.52
N ALA A 51 -8.89 7.22 -8.68
CA ALA A 51 -8.27 6.91 -9.98
C ALA A 51 -9.28 6.35 -10.99
N LEU A 52 -10.21 5.51 -10.54
CA LEU A 52 -11.25 4.90 -11.37
C LEU A 52 -12.51 5.79 -11.52
N GLY A 53 -12.61 6.89 -10.78
CA GLY A 53 -13.80 7.76 -10.81
C GLY A 53 -15.07 7.10 -10.22
N ILE A 54 -14.92 6.13 -9.31
CA ILE A 54 -16.04 5.40 -8.70
C ILE A 54 -16.19 5.70 -7.20
N PRO A 55 -17.39 5.51 -6.62
CA PRO A 55 -17.58 5.64 -5.17
C PRO A 55 -16.67 4.69 -4.38
N ALA A 56 -16.12 5.14 -3.25
CA ALA A 56 -15.29 4.29 -2.40
C ALA A 56 -16.02 3.05 -1.85
N THR A 57 -17.36 3.04 -1.84
CA THR A 57 -18.19 1.87 -1.52
C THR A 57 -18.11 0.76 -2.57
N LYS A 58 -17.70 1.09 -3.80
CA LYS A 58 -17.43 0.14 -4.89
C LYS A 58 -15.99 -0.40 -4.87
N VAL A 59 -15.17 -0.03 -3.90
CA VAL A 59 -13.79 -0.51 -3.74
C VAL A 59 -13.62 -1.22 -2.41
N ARG A 60 -13.05 -2.43 -2.43
CA ARG A 60 -12.67 -3.18 -1.24
C ARG A 60 -11.17 -3.47 -1.29
N VAL A 61 -10.45 -3.15 -0.23
CA VAL A 61 -9.02 -3.49 -0.12
C VAL A 61 -8.87 -4.45 1.05
N ILE A 62 -8.16 -5.55 0.82
CA ILE A 62 -7.93 -6.62 1.80
C ILE A 62 -6.43 -6.72 2.03
N LYS A 63 -6.03 -6.68 3.31
CA LYS A 63 -4.65 -6.95 3.72
C LYS A 63 -4.57 -8.32 4.39
N PRO A 64 -3.96 -9.34 3.76
CA PRO A 64 -3.72 -10.63 4.39
C PRO A 64 -2.61 -10.53 5.46
N ARG A 65 -2.12 -11.68 5.95
CA ARG A 65 -0.82 -11.74 6.62
C ARG A 65 0.26 -11.42 5.57
N ILE A 66 1.19 -10.54 5.91
CA ILE A 66 2.23 -10.01 5.00
C ILE A 66 3.62 -10.23 5.61
N GLY A 67 4.62 -10.50 4.79
CA GLY A 67 6.00 -10.85 5.18
C GLY A 67 6.89 -9.63 5.47
N GLY A 68 6.39 -8.72 6.28
CA GLY A 68 7.09 -7.51 6.72
C GLY A 68 6.74 -6.27 5.90
N GLY A 69 6.97 -5.09 6.50
CA GLY A 69 6.73 -3.79 5.89
C GLY A 69 7.77 -2.74 6.31
N PHE A 70 8.04 -2.60 7.60
CA PHE A 70 9.02 -1.65 8.15
C PHE A 70 8.88 -0.21 7.59
N GLY A 71 7.65 0.20 7.27
CA GLY A 71 7.34 1.50 6.69
C GLY A 71 7.31 1.56 5.16
N SER A 72 7.91 0.59 4.45
CA SER A 72 7.94 0.59 2.97
C SER A 72 6.56 0.44 2.35
N LYS A 73 5.68 -0.32 3.00
CA LYS A 73 4.32 -0.63 2.55
C LYS A 73 3.30 0.44 2.96
N GLN A 74 3.75 1.61 3.39
CA GLN A 74 2.90 2.81 3.53
C GLN A 74 2.68 3.55 2.20
N THR A 75 3.28 3.06 1.12
CA THR A 75 3.09 3.56 -0.25
C THR A 75 2.15 2.63 -1.03
N ALA A 76 1.29 3.19 -1.89
CA ALA A 76 0.40 2.44 -2.77
C ALA A 76 1.12 2.05 -4.08
N CYS A 77 2.11 1.16 -4.00
CA CYS A 77 3.03 0.85 -5.09
C CYS A 77 2.40 0.05 -6.24
N THR A 78 1.56 -0.94 -5.95
CA THR A 78 1.09 -1.92 -6.95
C THR A 78 -0.42 -1.88 -7.15
N GLU A 79 -1.15 -1.40 -6.15
CA GLU A 79 -2.60 -1.57 -6.06
C GLU A 79 -3.38 -0.77 -7.09
N ILE A 80 -2.86 0.40 -7.50
CA ILE A 80 -3.51 1.22 -8.52
C ILE A 80 -3.47 0.51 -9.87
N MET A 81 -2.31 -0.04 -10.25
CA MET A 81 -2.17 -0.76 -11.52
C MET A 81 -3.03 -2.04 -11.54
N THR A 82 -3.12 -2.75 -10.41
CA THR A 82 -4.00 -3.93 -10.30
C THR A 82 -5.49 -3.59 -10.42
N ALA A 83 -5.87 -2.34 -10.19
CA ALA A 83 -7.27 -1.91 -10.22
C ALA A 83 -7.76 -1.49 -11.62
N PHE A 84 -6.85 -1.27 -12.57
CA PHE A 84 -7.15 -1.03 -13.99
C PHE A 84 -7.11 -2.33 -14.78
#